data_AF-A0A957E1Y6-F1
#
_entry.id   AF-A0A957E1Y6-F1
#
_cell.length_a   1.000
_cell.length_b   1.000
_cell.length_c   1.000
_cell.angle_alpha   90.00
_cell.angle_beta   90.00
_cell.angle_gamma   90.00
#
_symmetry.space_group_name_H-M   'P 1'
#
loop_
_entity.id
_entity.type
_entity.pdbx_description
1 polymer ?
#
loop_
_entity_poly.entity_id
_entity_poly.type
_entity_poly.pdbx_seq_one_letter_code
_entity_poly.pdbx_strand_id
1 'polypeptide(L)' 'MSKTIALIGALDTKGADFAFVKRQIEERGHHVLMIDAGVVGEPSFEPD' A
#
# COMPACT_ATOMS: atom_id res chain seq x y z
N MET A 1 -3.18 -19.41 7.10
CA MET A 1 -4.37 -18.88 6.43
C MET A 1 -4.03 -17.53 5.83
N SER A 2 -4.46 -17.24 4.60
CA SER A 2 -4.33 -15.91 4.03
C SER A 2 -5.19 -14.91 4.83
N LYS A 3 -4.69 -13.69 4.98
CA LYS A 3 -5.32 -12.59 5.71
C LYS A 3 -5.29 -11.37 4.81
N THR A 4 -6.33 -10.55 4.87
CA THR A 4 -6.31 -9.21 4.29
C THR A 4 -5.73 -8.24 5.31
N ILE A 5 -4.72 -7.48 4.91
CA ILE A 5 -4.01 -6.51 5.73
C ILE A 5 -4.24 -5.13 5.10
N ALA A 6 -4.83 -4.22 5.87
CA ALA A 6 -4.98 -2.83 5.47
C ALA A 6 -3.61 -2.12 5.56
N LEU A 7 -3.18 -1.53 4.45
CA LEU A 7 -1.96 -0.75 4.38
C LEU A 7 -2.34 0.70 4.04
N ILE A 8 -2.27 1.57 5.03
CA ILE A 8 -2.78 2.95 4.97
C ILE A 8 -1.61 3.93 4.98
N GLY A 9 -1.55 4.85 4.02
CA GLY A 9 -0.55 5.91 4.02
C GLY A 9 -0.66 6.91 2.88
N ALA A 10 0.22 7.90 2.91
CA ALA A 10 0.26 8.98 1.93
C ALA A 10 1.10 8.56 0.71
N LEU A 11 0.44 8.10 -0.36
CA LEU A 11 1.11 7.54 -1.54
C LEU A 11 1.71 8.62 -2.46
N ASP A 12 1.30 9.87 -2.29
CA ASP A 12 1.81 11.06 -2.96
C ASP A 12 3.29 11.34 -2.66
N THR A 13 3.74 11.01 -1.45
CA THR A 13 5.12 11.28 -0.98
C THR A 13 5.90 10.02 -0.61
N LYS A 14 5.22 8.91 -0.32
CA LYS A 14 5.82 7.65 0.20
C LYS A 14 5.48 6.41 -0.63
N GLY A 15 5.03 6.55 -1.87
CA GLY A 15 4.54 5.39 -2.62
C GLY A 15 5.59 4.29 -2.83
N ALA A 16 6.87 4.61 -3.03
CA ALA A 16 7.92 3.60 -3.16
C ALA A 16 8.08 2.73 -1.89
N ASP A 17 8.03 3.35 -0.71
CA ASP A 17 8.05 2.68 0.59
C ASP A 17 6.85 1.73 0.74
N PHE A 18 5.67 2.20 0.34
CA PHE A 18 4.42 1.44 0.43
C PHE A 18 4.36 0.27 -0.57
N ALA A 19 4.87 0.46 -1.77
CA ALA A 19 5.01 -0.60 -2.77
C ALA A 19 5.94 -1.73 -2.27
N PHE A 20 7.05 -1.37 -1.61
CA PHE A 20 7.92 -2.35 -0.98
C PHE A 20 7.17 -3.16 0.10
N VAL A 21 6.44 -2.48 0.99
CA VAL A 21 5.69 -3.15 2.06
C VAL A 21 4.59 -4.06 1.48
N LYS A 22 3.85 -3.62 0.46
CA LYS A 22 2.85 -4.45 -0.24
C LYS A 22 3.47 -5.73 -0.78
N ARG A 23 4.57 -5.63 -1.52
CA ARG A 23 5.29 -6.81 -2.03
C ARG A 23 5.68 -7.77 -0.90
N GLN A 24 6.21 -7.24 0.20
CA GLN A 24 6.62 -8.06 1.33
C GLN A 24 5.46 -8.75 2.07
N ILE A 25 4.26 -8.17 2.05
CA ILE A 25 3.05 -8.77 2.60
C ILE A 25 2.53 -9.87 1.67
N GLU A 26 2.50 -9.61 0.37
CA GLU A 26 2.07 -10.55 -0.67
C GLU A 26 2.99 -11.77 -0.75
N GLU A 27 4.31 -11.58 -0.66
CA GLU A 27 5.31 -12.66 -0.61
C GLU A 27 5.12 -13.61 0.58
N ARG A 28 4.48 -13.14 1.66
CA ARG A 28 4.12 -13.95 2.83
C ARG A 28 2.77 -14.67 2.68
N GLY A 29 2.11 -14.53 1.53
CA GLY A 29 0.84 -15.18 1.21
C GLY A 29 -0.40 -14.46 1.75
N HIS A 30 -0.30 -13.16 2.02
CA HIS A 30 -1.41 -12.31 2.47
C HIS A 30 -1.92 -11.42 1.33
N HIS A 31 -3.10 -10.83 1.51
CA HIS A 31 -3.65 -9.83 0.60
C HIS A 31 -3.50 -8.44 1.21
N VAL A 32 -3.26 -7.44 0.38
CA VAL A 32 -3.14 -6.05 0.79
C VAL A 32 -4.38 -5.30 0.34
N LEU A 33 -5.00 -4.56 1.25
CA LEU A 33 -5.97 -3.51 0.94
C LEU A 33 -5.23 -2.18 1.06
N MET A 34 -4.88 -1.57 -0.07
CA MET A 34 -4.13 -0.32 -0.11
C MET A 34 -5.08 0.87 0.07
N ILE A 35 -4.84 1.73 1.06
CA ILE A 35 -5.66 2.91 1.31
C ILE A 35 -4.77 4.14 1.25
N ASP A 36 -5.01 4.99 0.26
CA ASP A 36 -4.32 6.28 0.17
C ASP A 36 -4.96 7.32 1.09
N ALA A 37 -4.12 8.00 1.84
CA ALA A 37 -4.46 9.12 2.71
C ALA A 37 -3.57 10.35 2.43
N GLY A 38 -2.98 10.42 1.22
CA GLY A 38 -2.22 11.58 0.73
C GLY A 38 -3.10 12.81 0.56
N VAL A 39 -2.51 13.99 0.77
CA VAL A 39 -3.22 15.29 0.70
C VAL A 39 -2.42 16.38 0.00
N VAL A 40 -1.17 16.11 -0.38
CA VAL A 40 -0.25 17.08 -0.96
C VAL A 40 -0.22 16.99 -2.48
N GLY A 41 -0.42 15.79 -3.03
CA GLY A 41 -0.42 15.56 -4.48
C GLY A 41 -1.12 14.27 -4.89
N GLU A 42 -0.97 13.89 -6.15
CA GLU A 42 -1.51 12.63 -6.67
C GLU A 42 -0.67 11.43 -6.19
N PRO A 43 -1.29 10.29 -5.89
CA PRO A 43 -0.57 9.08 -5.52
C PRO A 43 0.29 8.56 -6.67
N SER A 44 1.49 8.08 -6.34
CA SER A 44 2.45 7.58 -7.34
C SER A 44 2.07 6.23 -7.99
N PHE A 45 1.00 5.59 -7.52
CA PHE A 45 0.34 4.44 -8.14
C PHE A 45 -1.11 4.35 -7.64
N GLU A 46 -1.96 3.62 -8.36
CA GLU A 46 -3.39 3.50 -8.04
C GLU A 46 -3.59 2.62 -6.79
N PRO A 47 -4.16 3.15 -5.69
CA PRO A 47 -4.59 2.35 -4.55
C PRO A 47 -5.78 1.45 -4.90
N ASP A 48 -6.01 0.42 -4.09
CA ASP A 48 -7.07 -0.59 -4.28
C ASP A 48 -8.42 -0.14 -3.72
#